data_AF-A0A9D8WI78-F1
#
_entry.id   AF-A0A9D8WI78-F1
#
_cell.length_a   1.000
_cell.length_b   1.000
_cell.length_c   1.000
_cell.angle_alpha   90.00
_cell.angle_beta   90.00
_cell.angle_gamma   90.00
#
_symmetry.space_group_name_H-M   'P 1'
#
loop_
_entity.id
_entity.type
_entity.pdbx_description
1 polymer ?
#
loop_
_entity_poly.entity_id
_entity_poly.type
_entity_poly.pdbx_seq_one_letter_code
_entity_poly.pdbx_strand_id
1 'polypeptide(L)'
;MKTAFGAIAVALALIGSPAHAEEPPEKSLSEFLDECAGNPDYCRAYTHAFIPAFIEKFSFNPDPACVPVEPYEAANTVLQYMFILGVEPEWAERSDGLAMAEAVLESYPCLTDE
;
A
#
# COMPACT_ATOMS: atom_id res chain seq x y z
N MET A 1 -55.27 -16.25 -4.41
CA MET A 1 -54.13 -15.53 -3.81
C MET A 1 -53.46 -14.68 -4.88
N LYS A 2 -52.86 -13.56 -4.49
CA LYS A 2 -52.52 -12.36 -5.27
C LYS A 2 -51.33 -12.52 -6.25
N THR A 3 -51.53 -11.97 -7.46
CA THR A 3 -50.66 -11.18 -8.36
C THR A 3 -49.16 -10.97 -8.05
N ALA A 4 -48.30 -11.41 -8.98
CA ALA A 4 -47.51 -10.64 -9.99
C ALA A 4 -46.43 -9.55 -9.65
N PHE A 5 -45.39 -9.60 -10.49
CA PHE A 5 -44.39 -8.60 -10.96
C PHE A 5 -43.17 -8.18 -10.11
N GLY A 6 -42.02 -8.10 -10.79
CA GLY A 6 -40.86 -7.31 -10.36
C GLY A 6 -39.58 -7.59 -11.15
N ALA A 7 -39.44 -6.99 -12.33
CA ALA A 7 -38.17 -6.90 -13.06
C ALA A 7 -37.22 -5.94 -12.33
N ILE A 8 -35.96 -6.35 -12.11
CA ILE A 8 -34.94 -5.48 -11.52
C ILE A 8 -34.25 -4.71 -12.64
N ALA A 9 -34.58 -3.42 -12.74
CA ALA A 9 -33.84 -2.46 -13.54
C ALA A 9 -32.61 -2.02 -12.75
N VAL A 10 -31.41 -2.29 -13.28
CA VAL A 10 -30.16 -1.71 -12.78
C VAL A 10 -30.06 -0.29 -13.36
N ALA A 11 -30.53 0.69 -12.61
CA ALA A 11 -30.31 2.10 -12.92
C ALA A 11 -28.87 2.47 -12.51
N LEU A 12 -27.99 2.62 -13.50
CA LEU A 12 -26.70 3.30 -13.36
C LEU A 12 -26.97 4.78 -13.06
N ALA A 13 -26.99 5.15 -11.78
CA ALA A 13 -26.93 6.53 -11.35
C ALA A 13 -25.45 6.94 -11.20
N LEU A 14 -24.88 7.43 -12.30
CA LEU A 14 -23.60 8.15 -12.31
C LEU A 14 -23.84 9.60 -11.83
N ILE A 15 -23.99 9.80 -10.53
CA ILE A 15 -23.89 11.14 -9.93
C ILE A 15 -23.25 11.00 -8.54
N GLY A 16 -21.94 11.22 -8.49
CA GLY A 16 -21.19 11.33 -7.24
C GLY A 16 -19.77 11.76 -7.55
N SER A 17 -19.38 12.93 -7.05
CA SER A 17 -18.01 13.45 -6.91
C SER A 17 -17.00 12.35 -6.54
N PRO A 18 -15.69 12.49 -6.85
CA PRO A 18 -14.74 11.39 -6.69
C PRO A 18 -14.91 10.81 -5.30
N ALA A 19 -15.25 9.52 -5.23
CA ALA A 19 -15.11 8.76 -4.03
C ALA A 19 -13.67 9.03 -3.59
N HIS A 20 -13.50 9.86 -2.57
CA HIS A 20 -12.31 9.77 -1.76
C HIS A 20 -12.39 8.34 -1.27
N ALA A 21 -11.63 7.45 -1.90
CA ALA A 21 -11.52 6.09 -1.44
C ALA A 21 -11.20 6.25 0.04
N GLU A 22 -12.12 5.83 0.91
CA GLU A 22 -11.86 5.79 2.35
C GLU A 22 -10.49 5.16 2.49
N GLU A 23 -9.58 5.86 3.17
CA GLU A 23 -8.27 5.27 3.46
C GLU A 23 -8.56 3.91 4.10
N PRO A 24 -8.03 2.82 3.52
CA PRO A 24 -8.30 1.51 4.07
C PRO A 24 -7.89 1.52 5.55
N PRO A 25 -8.64 0.83 6.42
CA PRO A 25 -8.32 0.80 7.83
C PRO A 25 -6.86 0.36 8.00
N GLU A 26 -6.13 1.10 8.83
CA GLU A 26 -4.73 0.81 9.17
C GLU A 26 -4.64 -0.60 9.76
N LYS A 27 -3.75 -1.44 9.22
CA LYS A 27 -3.60 -2.86 9.61
C LYS A 27 -2.32 -3.02 10.42
N SER A 28 -2.24 -4.08 11.20
CA SER A 28 -0.93 -4.50 11.70
C SER A 28 -0.06 -5.03 10.54
N LEU A 29 1.26 -5.02 10.71
CA LEU A 29 2.17 -5.62 9.74
C LEU A 29 1.86 -7.12 9.56
N SER A 30 1.55 -7.84 10.63
CA SER A 30 1.17 -9.26 10.56
C SER A 30 -0.07 -9.50 9.70
N GLU A 31 -1.13 -8.72 9.91
CA GLU A 31 -2.38 -8.79 9.12
C GLU A 31 -2.12 -8.46 7.64
N PHE A 32 -1.30 -7.45 7.37
CA PHE A 32 -0.92 -7.07 6.01
C PHE A 32 -0.14 -8.20 5.32
N LEU A 33 0.87 -8.79 5.98
CA LEU A 33 1.68 -9.86 5.39
C LEU A 33 0.87 -11.15 5.15
N ASP A 34 -0.07 -11.46 6.04
CA ASP A 34 -1.02 -12.57 5.85
C ASP A 34 -1.90 -12.35 4.60
N GLU A 35 -2.37 -11.12 4.38
CA GLU A 35 -3.09 -10.77 3.16
C GLU A 35 -2.19 -10.88 1.92
N CYS A 36 -0.93 -10.46 2.01
CA CYS A 36 0.03 -10.58 0.90
C CYS A 36 0.31 -12.03 0.52
N ALA A 37 0.28 -12.96 1.47
CA ALA A 37 0.39 -14.39 1.18
C ALA A 37 -0.82 -14.89 0.36
N GLY A 38 -2.01 -14.35 0.60
CA GLY A 38 -3.22 -14.65 -0.15
C GLY A 38 -3.37 -13.89 -1.47
N ASN A 39 -2.77 -12.70 -1.59
CA ASN A 39 -2.90 -11.81 -2.74
C ASN A 39 -1.61 -10.99 -3.00
N PRO A 40 -0.55 -11.63 -3.53
CA PRO A 40 0.76 -10.98 -3.69
C PRO A 40 0.77 -9.85 -4.72
N ASP A 41 -0.10 -9.93 -5.73
CA ASP A 41 -0.20 -8.89 -6.76
C ASP A 41 -0.83 -7.60 -6.20
N TYR A 42 -1.83 -7.73 -5.33
CA TYR A 42 -2.42 -6.59 -4.63
C TYR A 42 -1.40 -5.88 -3.75
N CYS A 43 -0.66 -6.61 -2.92
CA CYS A 43 0.36 -6.00 -2.07
C CYS A 43 1.46 -5.32 -2.88
N ARG A 44 1.90 -5.93 -3.98
CA ARG A 44 2.88 -5.30 -4.89
C ARG A 44 2.35 -4.00 -5.47
N ALA A 45 1.10 -3.98 -5.92
CA ALA A 45 0.45 -2.78 -6.45
C ALA A 45 0.29 -1.69 -5.36
N TYR A 46 -0.08 -2.09 -4.15
CA TYR A 46 -0.21 -1.19 -3.00
C TYR A 46 1.14 -0.56 -2.62
N THR A 47 2.19 -1.37 -2.42
CA THR A 47 3.54 -0.89 -2.11
C THR A 47 4.10 -0.02 -3.23
N HIS A 48 3.87 -0.39 -4.49
CA HIS A 48 4.23 0.42 -5.65
C HIS A 48 3.58 1.82 -5.62
N ALA A 49 2.32 1.93 -5.18
CA ALA A 49 1.64 3.21 -5.04
C ALA A 49 2.15 4.01 -3.83
N PHE A 50 2.56 3.33 -2.76
CA PHE A 50 3.06 3.95 -1.53
C PHE A 50 4.41 4.65 -1.73
N ILE A 51 5.38 3.99 -2.37
CA ILE A 51 6.76 4.48 -2.55
C ILE A 51 6.83 5.93 -3.09
N PRO A 52 6.21 6.28 -4.22
CA PRO A 52 6.28 7.64 -4.74
C PRO A 52 5.56 8.65 -3.84
N ALA A 53 4.44 8.29 -3.23
CA ALA A 53 3.70 9.15 -2.31
C ALA A 53 4.51 9.43 -1.02
N PHE A 54 5.25 8.43 -0.53
CA PHE A 54 6.18 8.58 0.58
C PHE A 54 7.33 9.53 0.21
N ILE A 55 7.98 9.29 -0.94
CA ILE A 55 9.10 10.14 -1.42
C ILE A 55 8.64 11.60 -1.60
N GLU A 56 7.48 11.83 -2.22
CA GLU A 56 6.93 13.19 -2.41
C GLU A 56 6.68 13.92 -1.07
N LYS A 57 6.24 13.18 -0.04
CA LYS A 57 5.89 13.76 1.27
C LYS A 57 7.09 14.00 2.16
N PHE A 58 8.14 13.18 2.05
CA PHE A 58 9.26 13.17 3.00
C PHE A 58 10.60 13.63 2.40
N SER A 59 10.74 13.70 1.08
CA SER A 59 11.97 14.14 0.43
C SER A 59 11.82 15.54 -0.17
N PHE A 60 12.49 16.53 0.45
CA PHE A 60 12.75 17.81 -0.20
C PHE A 60 13.89 17.63 -1.21
N ASN A 61 13.57 17.14 -2.40
CA ASN A 61 14.48 16.99 -3.54
C ASN A 61 15.42 15.76 -3.46
N PRO A 62 14.90 14.52 -3.65
CA PRO A 62 15.71 13.32 -3.65
C PRO A 62 16.72 13.38 -4.81
N ASP A 63 17.98 13.01 -4.56
CA ASP A 63 18.91 12.75 -5.64
C ASP A 63 18.24 11.76 -6.62
N PRO A 64 18.19 12.03 -7.94
CA PRO A 64 17.63 11.10 -8.91
C PRO A 64 18.25 9.70 -8.84
N ALA A 65 19.47 9.56 -8.33
CA ALA A 65 20.12 8.27 -8.07
C ALA A 65 19.46 7.48 -6.92
N CYS A 66 18.72 8.16 -6.03
CA CYS A 66 18.03 7.60 -4.86
C CYS A 66 16.57 7.27 -5.11
N VAL A 67 15.99 7.74 -6.22
CA VAL A 67 14.63 7.37 -6.62
C VAL A 67 14.70 6.06 -7.39
N PRO A 68 13.96 5.02 -6.98
CA PRO A 68 13.95 3.76 -7.72
C PRO A 68 13.48 3.98 -9.18
N VAL A 69 14.35 3.61 -10.13
CA VAL A 69 14.08 3.76 -11.57
C VAL A 69 13.11 2.70 -12.09
N GLU A 70 13.06 1.55 -11.41
CA GLU A 70 12.17 0.43 -11.71
C GLU A 70 11.11 0.24 -10.60
N PRO A 71 9.90 0.78 -10.77
CA PRO A 71 8.93 0.86 -9.68
C PRO A 71 8.45 -0.51 -9.16
N TYR A 72 8.33 -1.50 -10.05
CA TYR A 72 7.92 -2.86 -9.65
C TYR A 72 9.01 -3.62 -8.91
N GLU A 73 10.29 -3.41 -9.26
CA GLU A 73 11.41 -3.97 -8.51
C GLU A 73 11.49 -3.34 -7.12
N ALA A 74 11.30 -2.01 -7.06
CA ALA A 74 11.27 -1.28 -5.80
C ALA A 74 10.20 -1.78 -4.84
N ALA A 75 8.99 -2.02 -5.34
CA ALA A 75 7.91 -2.60 -4.55
C ALA A 75 8.26 -3.99 -3.99
N ASN A 76 8.95 -4.83 -4.78
CA ASN A 76 9.40 -6.15 -4.30
C ASN A 76 10.46 -6.03 -3.21
N THR A 77 11.44 -5.13 -3.37
CA THR A 77 12.49 -4.90 -2.38
C THR A 77 11.90 -4.42 -1.06
N VAL A 78 10.99 -3.45 -1.11
CA VAL A 78 10.29 -2.94 0.08
C VAL A 78 9.46 -4.05 0.74
N LEU A 79 8.69 -4.82 -0.04
CA LEU A 79 7.94 -5.97 0.50
C LEU A 79 8.85 -7.00 1.17
N GLN A 80 10.01 -7.31 0.58
CA GLN A 80 10.99 -8.21 1.20
C GLN A 80 11.46 -7.71 2.56
N TYR A 81 11.75 -6.41 2.69
CA TYR A 81 12.09 -5.82 3.98
C TYR A 81 10.93 -5.86 4.98
N MET A 82 9.70 -5.63 4.53
CA MET A 82 8.52 -5.79 5.39
C MET A 82 8.37 -7.22 5.92
N PHE A 83 8.68 -8.25 5.12
CA PHE A 83 8.70 -9.63 5.60
C PHE A 83 9.79 -9.88 6.64
N ILE A 84 10.96 -9.23 6.52
CA ILE A 84 12.03 -9.30 7.54
C ILE A 84 11.53 -8.68 8.85
N LEU A 85 10.95 -7.47 8.79
CA LEU A 85 10.35 -6.80 9.95
C LEU A 85 9.23 -7.65 10.56
N GLY A 86 8.42 -8.32 9.75
CA GLY A 86 7.30 -9.14 10.21
C GLY A 86 7.69 -10.36 11.03
N VAL A 87 8.96 -10.78 10.99
CA VAL A 87 9.48 -11.85 11.88
C VAL A 87 9.74 -11.32 13.30
N GLU A 88 9.96 -10.01 13.44
CA GLU A 88 10.22 -9.38 14.73
C GLU A 88 8.90 -9.09 15.47
N PRO A 89 8.69 -9.62 16.70
CA PRO A 89 7.43 -9.45 17.41
C PRO A 89 7.04 -8.00 17.68
N GLU A 90 8.04 -7.12 17.83
CA GLU A 90 7.80 -5.69 18.08
C GLU A 90 7.34 -4.92 16.85
N TRP A 91 7.59 -5.45 15.66
CA TRP A 91 7.21 -4.90 14.37
C TRP A 91 5.93 -5.53 13.83
N ALA A 92 5.71 -6.83 14.08
CA ALA A 92 4.52 -7.56 13.66
C ALA A 92 3.20 -6.89 14.09
N GLU A 93 3.18 -6.27 15.28
CA GLU A 93 2.01 -5.56 15.84
C GLU A 93 1.97 -4.06 15.50
N ARG A 94 3.01 -3.52 14.84
CA ARG A 94 3.02 -2.11 14.39
C ARG A 94 2.14 -1.96 13.17
N SER A 95 1.79 -0.72 12.84
CA SER A 95 1.05 -0.48 11.61
C SER A 95 1.87 -0.80 10.37
N ASP A 96 1.19 -1.35 9.37
CA ASP A 96 1.76 -1.68 8.06
C ASP A 96 2.35 -0.43 7.38
N GLY A 97 1.69 0.72 7.51
CA GLY A 97 2.20 1.99 7.01
C GLY A 97 3.53 2.43 7.62
N LEU A 98 3.71 2.24 8.94
CA LEU A 98 4.98 2.52 9.61
C LEU A 98 6.07 1.55 9.16
N ALA A 99 5.76 0.25 9.11
CA ALA A 99 6.71 -0.76 8.63
C ALA A 99 7.09 -0.56 7.15
N MET A 100 6.16 -0.09 6.32
CA MET A 100 6.42 0.21 4.92
C MET A 100 7.30 1.45 4.75
N ALA A 101 7.10 2.49 5.57
CA ALA A 101 7.99 3.64 5.63
C ALA A 101 9.41 3.24 6.03
N GLU A 102 9.55 2.44 7.09
CA GLU A 102 10.85 1.90 7.53
C GLU A 102 11.51 1.09 6.41
N ALA A 103 10.76 0.17 5.79
CA ALA A 103 11.26 -0.65 4.70
C ALA A 103 11.70 0.17 3.47
N VAL A 104 11.04 1.30 3.18
CA VAL A 104 11.48 2.23 2.14
C VAL A 104 12.80 2.90 2.52
N LEU A 105 12.94 3.39 3.75
CA LEU A 105 14.17 4.04 4.20
C LEU A 105 15.36 3.08 4.24
N GLU A 106 15.15 1.85 4.72
CA GLU A 106 16.19 0.81 4.72
C GLU A 106 16.57 0.37 3.29
N SER A 107 15.60 0.32 2.38
CA SER A 107 15.87 -0.01 0.97
C SER A 107 16.58 1.13 0.22
N TYR A 108 16.36 2.37 0.64
CA TYR A 108 16.85 3.58 -0.02
C TYR A 108 17.39 4.59 1.03
N PRO A 109 18.50 4.27 1.71
CA PRO A 109 19.00 5.07 2.85
C PRO A 109 19.38 6.50 2.45
N CYS A 110 19.76 6.71 1.20
CA CYS A 110 20.09 8.03 0.68
C CYS A 110 18.88 8.98 0.53
N LEU A 111 17.65 8.51 0.82
CA LEU A 111 16.49 9.41 1.03
C LEU A 111 16.60 10.23 2.33
N THR A 112 17.47 9.83 3.26
CA THR A 112 17.71 10.50 4.55
C THR A 112 19.11 11.09 4.70
N ASP A 113 19.96 10.96 3.68
CA ASP A 113 21.28 11.59 3.67
C ASP A 113 21.10 13.10 3.44
N GLU A 114 21.38 13.90 4.49
CA GLU A 114 21.39 15.38 4.45
C GLU A 114 22.47 15.97 3.54
#